data_AF-A0A816HC37-F1
#
_entry.id   AF-A0A816HC37-F1
#
_cell.length_a   1.000
_cell.length_b   1.000
_cell.length_c   1.000
_cell.angle_alpha   90.00
_cell.angle_beta   90.00
_cell.angle_gamma   90.00
#
_symmetry.space_group_name_H-M   'P 1'
#
loop_
_entity.id
_entity.type
_entity.pdbx_description
1 polymer ?
#
loop_
_entity_poly.entity_id
_entity_poly.type
_entity_poly.pdbx_seq_one_letter_code
_entity_poly.pdbx_strand_id
1 'polypeptide(L)'
;MKYYHLPCQDSLLNLSCFYDKIQLCFCYNHYGRRLTNCFEYNHTKTSNCPKDGECQNNGICFQAGTECTTRSTCFCDSCFYGKRCQSNTNGFSLSLDNILGYHIQPVNKIINQSTIIKISIILNILFIILGLINGICTMITFKNKKLREIGCGLYLLCSSVTTLIITVLFGLKFWIFICAQTSLITNRLFLQIQCISLDYLLRVFLHIDQWLNACIACERGINIIKGVHFSRKKSKQAAKLGMILLLIFNVLIFIHEPIYRHLIDEFDEETKRIWCIVTYSSNLQTYNTIIGTFQFFVPFLINLVSALILITKKSLNQANIQK
;
A
#
# COMPACT_ATOMS: atom_id res chain seq x y z
N MET A 1 -23.90 -20.95 -38.84
CA MET A 1 -23.24 -19.84 -38.13
C MET A 1 -24.17 -19.35 -37.03
N LYS A 2 -23.76 -19.38 -35.76
CA LYS A 2 -24.58 -18.90 -34.64
C LYS A 2 -24.35 -17.40 -34.44
N TYR A 3 -25.43 -16.63 -34.31
CA TYR A 3 -25.42 -15.16 -34.26
C TYR A 3 -25.03 -14.57 -32.90
N TYR A 4 -24.02 -15.14 -32.23
CA TYR A 4 -23.63 -14.72 -30.88
C TYR A 4 -23.06 -13.32 -30.78
N HIS A 5 -22.72 -12.66 -31.89
CA HIS A 5 -22.28 -11.27 -31.90
C HIS A 5 -23.43 -10.27 -31.72
N LEU A 6 -24.66 -10.63 -32.09
CA LEU A 6 -25.81 -9.71 -32.09
C LEU A 6 -26.15 -9.16 -30.68
N PRO A 7 -26.20 -9.97 -29.60
CA PRO A 7 -26.54 -9.47 -28.27
C PRO A 7 -25.56 -8.39 -27.76
N CYS A 8 -24.28 -8.46 -28.16
CA CYS A 8 -23.30 -7.45 -27.78
C CYS A 8 -23.27 -6.25 -28.73
N GLN A 9 -23.83 -6.34 -29.94
CA GLN A 9 -23.92 -5.19 -30.86
C GLN A 9 -25.07 -4.25 -30.50
N ASP A 10 -26.09 -4.76 -29.79
CA ASP A 10 -27.17 -3.93 -29.29
C ASP A 10 -26.68 -3.04 -28.13
N SER A 11 -26.56 -1.74 -28.42
CA SER A 11 -26.09 -0.73 -27.49
C SER A 11 -27.08 -0.44 -26.36
N LEU A 12 -28.36 -0.77 -26.53
CA LEU A 12 -29.42 -0.54 -25.52
C LEU A 12 -29.30 -1.51 -24.34
N LEU A 13 -28.88 -2.75 -24.59
CA LEU A 13 -28.78 -3.81 -23.59
C LEU A 13 -27.55 -3.69 -22.68
N ASN A 14 -26.53 -2.96 -23.14
CA ASN A 14 -25.25 -2.76 -22.46
C ASN A 14 -24.66 -4.01 -21.76
N LEU A 15 -24.79 -5.18 -22.40
CA LEU A 15 -24.39 -6.46 -21.83
C LEU A 15 -22.86 -6.58 -21.69
N SER A 16 -22.39 -7.03 -20.54
CA SER A 16 -20.98 -7.41 -20.33
C SER A 16 -20.72 -8.87 -20.70
N CYS A 17 -21.69 -9.74 -20.46
CA CYS A 17 -21.61 -11.17 -20.70
C CYS A 17 -23.03 -11.75 -20.89
N PHE A 18 -23.15 -12.84 -21.65
CA PHE A 18 -24.36 -13.64 -21.75
C PHE A 18 -24.00 -15.11 -21.98
N TYR A 19 -24.93 -16.02 -21.70
CA TYR A 19 -24.69 -17.45 -21.87
C TYR A 19 -25.93 -18.18 -22.39
N ASP A 20 -25.70 -19.33 -23.02
CA ASP A 20 -26.73 -20.32 -23.31
C ASP A 20 -26.38 -21.66 -22.64
N LYS A 21 -27.12 -22.74 -22.93
CA LYS A 21 -26.91 -24.05 -22.30
C LYS A 21 -25.52 -24.66 -22.52
N ILE A 22 -24.77 -24.21 -23.53
CA ILE A 22 -23.52 -24.82 -23.99
C ILE A 22 -22.38 -23.80 -24.10
N GLN A 23 -22.65 -22.49 -24.24
CA GLN A 23 -21.64 -21.47 -24.46
C GLN A 23 -21.78 -20.28 -23.51
N LEU A 24 -20.64 -19.76 -23.07
CA LEU A 24 -20.50 -18.51 -22.33
C LEU A 24 -19.80 -17.48 -23.25
N CYS A 25 -20.36 -16.27 -23.34
CA CYS A 25 -19.92 -15.22 -24.25
C CYS A 25 -19.63 -13.91 -23.52
N PHE A 26 -18.49 -13.30 -23.79
CA PHE A 26 -18.09 -12.00 -23.26
C PHE A 26 -18.20 -10.91 -24.32
N CYS A 27 -18.82 -9.79 -23.96
CA CYS A 27 -18.87 -8.58 -24.78
C CYS A 27 -17.73 -7.64 -24.39
N TYR A 28 -16.92 -7.17 -25.34
CA TYR A 28 -15.88 -6.18 -25.07
C TYR A 28 -15.79 -5.17 -26.22
N ASN A 29 -15.27 -3.98 -25.94
CA ASN A 29 -15.12 -2.93 -26.93
C ASN A 29 -13.68 -2.91 -27.45
N HIS A 30 -13.51 -3.03 -28.76
CA HIS A 30 -12.21 -3.01 -29.43
C HIS A 30 -12.26 -2.00 -30.59
N TYR A 31 -11.49 -0.92 -30.50
CA TYR A 31 -11.45 0.18 -31.48
C TYR A 31 -12.83 0.72 -31.89
N GLY A 32 -13.73 0.90 -30.92
CA GLY A 32 -15.07 1.46 -31.16
C GLY A 32 -16.08 0.46 -31.73
N ARG A 33 -15.71 -0.82 -31.86
CA ARG A 33 -16.63 -1.92 -32.22
C ARG A 33 -16.80 -2.85 -31.04
N ARG A 34 -18.05 -3.17 -30.70
CA ARG A 34 -18.38 -4.13 -29.64
C ARG A 34 -18.31 -5.54 -30.23
N LEU A 35 -17.34 -6.31 -29.74
CA LEU A 35 -17.02 -7.66 -30.19
C LEU A 35 -17.43 -8.70 -29.13
N THR A 36 -17.49 -9.95 -29.57
CA THR A 36 -17.85 -11.11 -28.76
C THR A 36 -16.80 -12.18 -28.80
N ASN A 37 -16.45 -12.70 -27.63
CA ASN A 37 -15.66 -13.91 -27.50
C ASN A 37 -16.47 -14.97 -26.76
N CYS A 38 -16.72 -16.11 -27.39
CA CYS A 38 -17.56 -17.20 -26.86
C CYS A 38 -16.77 -18.49 -26.78
N PHE A 39 -16.99 -19.27 -25.73
CA PHE A 39 -16.41 -20.61 -25.58
C PHE A 39 -17.42 -21.58 -24.97
N GLU A 40 -17.18 -22.87 -25.20
CA GLU A 40 -18.02 -23.94 -24.69
C GLU A 40 -17.86 -24.09 -23.18
N TYR A 41 -18.98 -24.14 -22.46
CA TYR A 41 -19.05 -24.12 -21.01
C TYR A 41 -20.14 -25.05 -20.48
N ASN A 42 -19.78 -25.84 -19.46
CA ASN A 42 -20.68 -26.75 -18.79
C ASN A 42 -21.15 -26.15 -17.44
N HIS A 43 -22.39 -25.64 -17.42
CA HIS A 43 -23.00 -24.98 -16.26
C HIS A 43 -23.16 -25.84 -15.01
N THR A 44 -23.10 -27.17 -15.15
CA THR A 44 -23.27 -28.09 -14.01
C THR A 44 -21.95 -28.50 -13.37
N LYS A 45 -20.81 -28.12 -13.94
CA LYS A 45 -19.48 -28.49 -13.45
C LYS A 45 -18.86 -27.26 -12.77
N THR A 46 -18.76 -27.27 -11.44
CA THR A 46 -17.84 -26.38 -10.74
C THR A 46 -16.43 -26.81 -11.10
N SER A 47 -15.78 -26.09 -12.02
CA SER A 47 -14.42 -26.37 -12.46
C SER A 47 -13.45 -26.24 -11.28
N ASN A 48 -12.93 -27.37 -10.81
CA ASN A 48 -11.77 -27.40 -9.92
C ASN A 48 -10.54 -27.00 -10.75
N CYS A 49 -10.23 -25.71 -10.76
CA CYS A 49 -9.00 -25.22 -11.40
C CYS A 49 -7.80 -25.85 -10.66
N PRO A 50 -6.82 -26.45 -11.38
CA PRO A 50 -5.60 -26.93 -10.74
C PRO A 50 -4.88 -25.77 -10.05
N LYS A 51 -4.09 -26.09 -9.02
CA LYS A 51 -3.46 -25.15 -8.05
C LYS A 51 -2.78 -23.91 -8.67
N ASP A 52 -2.36 -23.96 -9.93
CA ASP A 52 -1.73 -22.84 -10.63
C ASP A 52 -2.71 -21.77 -11.14
N GLY A 53 -4.02 -22.07 -11.21
CA GLY A 53 -5.09 -21.23 -11.76
C GLY A 53 -6.11 -20.70 -10.73
N GLU A 54 -5.81 -20.73 -9.43
CA GLU A 54 -6.75 -20.22 -8.41
C GLU A 54 -6.96 -18.70 -8.54
N CYS A 55 -8.21 -18.32 -8.75
CA CYS A 55 -8.68 -16.94 -8.62
C CYS A 55 -8.56 -16.52 -7.15
N GLN A 56 -8.01 -15.33 -6.91
CA GLN A 56 -7.87 -14.74 -5.59
C GLN A 56 -9.19 -14.10 -5.15
N ASN A 57 -9.32 -13.81 -3.85
CA ASN A 57 -10.43 -13.06 -3.27
C ASN A 57 -11.83 -13.61 -3.64
N ASN A 58 -12.00 -14.93 -3.57
CA ASN A 58 -13.24 -15.64 -3.92
C ASN A 58 -13.70 -15.45 -5.39
N GLY A 59 -12.79 -15.06 -6.29
CA GLY A 59 -13.10 -14.97 -7.71
C GLY A 59 -13.57 -16.32 -8.27
N ILE A 60 -14.53 -16.28 -9.19
CA ILE A 60 -15.09 -17.47 -9.82
C ILE A 60 -14.19 -17.86 -10.99
N CYS A 61 -13.64 -19.07 -10.95
CA CYS A 61 -12.77 -19.60 -12.01
C CYS A 61 -13.58 -20.26 -13.12
N PHE A 62 -13.37 -19.82 -14.36
CA PHE A 62 -13.93 -20.41 -15.57
C PHE A 62 -12.84 -21.06 -16.42
N GLN A 63 -13.02 -22.32 -16.82
CA GLN A 63 -12.09 -23.05 -17.70
C GLN A 63 -12.78 -23.40 -19.01
N ALA A 64 -12.10 -23.19 -20.15
CA ALA A 64 -12.67 -23.41 -21.47
C ALA A 64 -12.42 -24.86 -21.97
N GLY A 65 -13.41 -25.74 -21.88
CA GLY A 65 -13.36 -27.10 -22.47
C GLY A 65 -12.93 -28.24 -21.53
N THR A 66 -13.19 -29.49 -21.95
CA THR A 66 -12.96 -30.72 -21.16
C THR A 66 -11.60 -31.39 -21.41
N GLU A 67 -10.90 -31.03 -22.50
CA GLU A 67 -9.57 -31.52 -22.83
C GLU A 67 -8.52 -30.46 -22.50
N CYS A 68 -7.81 -30.65 -21.38
CA CYS A 68 -6.57 -29.96 -20.97
C CYS A 68 -6.25 -28.60 -21.62
N THR A 69 -7.15 -27.63 -21.55
CA THR A 69 -6.80 -26.24 -21.81
C THR A 69 -6.30 -25.62 -20.51
N THR A 70 -5.07 -25.13 -20.53
CA THR A 70 -4.45 -24.39 -19.42
C THR A 70 -5.01 -22.98 -19.25
N ARG A 71 -5.91 -22.55 -20.15
CA ARG A 71 -6.51 -21.21 -20.14
C ARG A 71 -7.73 -21.19 -19.21
N SER A 72 -7.53 -20.62 -18.02
CA SER A 72 -8.59 -20.27 -17.06
C SER A 72 -8.77 -18.75 -17.00
N THR A 73 -10.00 -18.29 -16.83
CA THR A 73 -10.34 -16.87 -16.66
C THR A 73 -11.06 -16.69 -15.33
N CYS A 74 -10.62 -15.69 -14.56
CA CYS A 74 -11.25 -15.36 -13.29
C CYS A 74 -12.28 -14.25 -13.46
N PHE A 75 -13.46 -14.46 -12.90
CA PHE A 75 -14.47 -13.43 -12.72
C PHE A 75 -14.43 -12.92 -11.29
N CYS A 76 -14.23 -11.63 -11.17
CA CYS A 76 -14.02 -10.97 -9.90
C CYS A 76 -15.32 -10.41 -9.36
N ASP A 77 -15.53 -10.57 -8.06
CA ASP A 77 -16.60 -9.86 -7.36
C ASP A 77 -16.42 -8.35 -7.48
N SER A 78 -17.51 -7.60 -7.24
CA SER A 78 -17.49 -6.14 -7.24
C SER A 78 -16.35 -5.60 -6.36
N CYS A 79 -15.62 -4.61 -6.88
CA CYS A 79 -14.43 -3.99 -6.28
C CYS A 79 -13.12 -4.81 -6.34
N PHE A 80 -13.13 -6.00 -6.92
CA PHE A 80 -11.91 -6.77 -7.19
C PHE A 80 -11.54 -6.70 -8.68
N TYR A 81 -10.24 -6.65 -8.98
CA TYR A 81 -9.74 -6.52 -10.36
C TYR A 81 -8.37 -7.20 -10.56
N GLY A 82 -7.99 -7.34 -11.83
CA GLY A 82 -6.82 -8.10 -12.27
C GLY A 82 -7.18 -9.49 -12.80
N LYS A 83 -6.29 -10.12 -13.59
CA LYS A 83 -6.60 -11.40 -14.26
C LYS A 83 -6.91 -12.54 -13.31
N ARG A 84 -6.42 -12.47 -12.07
CA ARG A 84 -6.70 -13.43 -11.00
C ARG A 84 -7.50 -12.80 -9.86
N CYS A 85 -8.13 -11.63 -10.05
CA CYS A 85 -8.82 -10.90 -8.99
C CYS A 85 -7.92 -10.54 -7.80
N GLN A 86 -6.62 -10.38 -8.05
CA GLN A 86 -5.61 -10.21 -7.01
C GLN A 86 -5.63 -8.82 -6.36
N SER A 87 -6.19 -7.81 -7.02
CA SER A 87 -6.27 -6.44 -6.53
C SER A 87 -7.69 -6.12 -6.07
N ASN A 88 -7.82 -5.23 -5.09
CA ASN A 88 -9.10 -4.87 -4.46
C ASN A 88 -9.17 -3.36 -4.20
N THR A 89 -10.32 -2.74 -4.43
CA THR A 89 -10.62 -1.35 -4.10
C THR A 89 -11.35 -1.17 -2.76
N ASN A 90 -11.76 -2.25 -2.09
CA ASN A 90 -12.46 -2.22 -0.79
C ASN A 90 -11.54 -1.88 0.42
N GLY A 91 -10.26 -1.61 0.20
CA GLY A 91 -9.29 -1.34 1.27
C GLY A 91 -8.59 0.01 1.13
N PHE A 92 -8.18 0.59 2.27
CA PHE A 92 -7.34 1.81 2.32
C PHE A 92 -5.87 1.57 1.92
N SER A 93 -5.49 0.33 1.60
CA SER A 93 -4.11 -0.03 1.24
C SER A 93 -3.87 0.12 -0.27
N LEU A 94 -3.64 1.36 -0.69
CA LEU A 94 -3.09 1.65 -2.02
C LEU A 94 -1.60 1.28 -2.04
N SER A 95 -1.25 0.15 -2.64
CA SER A 95 0.16 -0.20 -2.90
C SER A 95 0.65 0.45 -4.18
N LEU A 96 1.94 0.79 -4.22
CA LEU A 96 2.60 1.30 -5.41
C LEU A 96 2.48 0.30 -6.58
N ASP A 97 2.52 -0.99 -6.25
CA ASP A 97 2.32 -2.10 -7.17
C ASP A 97 0.93 -2.04 -7.84
N ASN A 98 -0.14 -1.81 -7.06
CA ASN A 98 -1.51 -1.74 -7.59
C ASN A 98 -1.77 -0.47 -8.44
N ILE A 99 -1.12 0.66 -8.12
CA ILE A 99 -1.30 1.92 -8.84
C ILE A 99 -0.52 1.93 -10.17
N LEU A 100 0.76 1.55 -10.13
CA LEU A 100 1.67 1.74 -11.26
C LEU A 100 1.88 0.48 -12.10
N GLY A 101 1.66 -0.71 -11.55
CA GLY A 101 2.06 -1.96 -12.20
C GLY A 101 1.37 -2.22 -13.54
N TYR A 102 0.07 -1.91 -13.64
CA TYR A 102 -0.67 -2.10 -14.89
C TYR A 102 -0.23 -1.14 -16.01
N HIS A 103 0.33 0.02 -15.64
CA HIS A 103 0.82 1.00 -16.60
C HIS A 103 2.20 0.67 -17.16
N ILE A 104 2.92 -0.29 -16.56
CA ILE A 104 4.26 -0.72 -16.98
C ILE A 104 4.17 -1.81 -18.04
N GLN A 105 4.80 -1.55 -19.18
CA GLN A 105 4.91 -2.50 -20.27
C GLN A 105 6.21 -3.31 -20.14
N PRO A 106 6.16 -4.63 -19.90
CA PRO A 106 7.36 -5.38 -19.50
C PRO A 106 8.50 -5.41 -20.53
N VAL A 107 8.17 -5.36 -21.82
CA VAL A 107 9.14 -5.52 -22.93
C VAL A 107 9.78 -4.19 -23.36
N ASN A 108 9.18 -3.06 -22.99
CA ASN A 108 9.62 -1.75 -23.46
C ASN A 108 10.71 -1.15 -22.57
N LYS A 109 11.74 -0.58 -23.19
CA LYS A 109 12.76 0.23 -22.47
C LYS A 109 12.08 1.40 -21.74
N ILE A 110 12.64 1.83 -20.61
CA ILE A 110 12.12 2.91 -19.73
C ILE A 110 11.77 4.19 -20.54
N ILE A 111 12.54 4.50 -21.58
CA ILE A 111 12.35 5.68 -22.45
C ILE A 111 11.03 5.59 -23.26
N ASN A 112 10.58 4.38 -23.58
CA ASN A 112 9.37 4.13 -24.38
C ASN A 112 8.14 3.76 -23.54
N GLN A 113 8.24 3.87 -22.21
CA GLN A 113 7.12 3.62 -21.29
C GLN A 113 6.07 4.73 -21.36
N SER A 114 4.89 4.46 -20.79
CA SER A 114 3.78 5.40 -20.69
C SER A 114 4.17 6.71 -19.99
N THR A 115 3.47 7.80 -20.32
CA THR A 115 3.69 9.13 -19.72
C THR A 115 3.55 9.09 -18.19
N ILE A 116 2.62 8.27 -17.68
CA ILE A 116 2.38 8.06 -16.25
C ILE A 116 3.65 7.57 -15.53
N ILE A 117 4.39 6.63 -16.13
CA ILE A 117 5.63 6.11 -15.53
C ILE A 117 6.73 7.15 -15.55
N LYS A 118 6.88 7.89 -16.66
CA LYS A 118 7.89 8.95 -16.77
C LYS A 118 7.69 10.02 -15.69
N ILE A 119 6.44 10.47 -15.51
CA ILE A 119 6.09 11.43 -14.46
C ILE A 119 6.37 10.82 -13.08
N SER A 120 5.99 9.57 -12.84
CA SER A 120 6.21 8.89 -11.56
C SER A 120 7.69 8.75 -11.21
N ILE A 121 8.56 8.46 -12.20
CA ILE A 121 10.02 8.42 -12.01
C ILE A 121 10.56 9.81 -11.62
N ILE A 122 10.14 10.86 -12.34
CA ILE A 122 10.58 12.23 -12.05
C ILE A 122 10.16 12.65 -10.63
N LEU A 123 8.89 12.41 -10.27
CA LEU A 123 8.37 12.71 -8.94
C LEU A 123 9.10 11.93 -7.85
N ASN A 124 9.39 10.65 -8.07
CA ASN A 124 10.12 9.81 -7.12
C ASN A 124 11.54 10.34 -6.88
N ILE A 125 12.27 10.72 -7.94
CA ILE A 125 13.61 11.32 -7.83
C ILE A 125 13.56 12.62 -7.03
N LEU A 126 12.61 13.51 -7.33
CA LEU A 126 12.42 14.76 -6.58
C LEU A 126 12.12 14.49 -5.10
N PHE A 127 11.23 13.54 -4.82
CA PHE A 127 10.86 13.16 -3.45
C PHE A 127 12.05 12.63 -2.66
N ILE A 128 12.89 11.78 -3.27
CA ILE A 128 14.11 11.26 -2.63
C ILE A 128 15.09 12.39 -2.34
N ILE A 129 15.36 13.26 -3.31
CA ILE A 129 16.32 14.37 -3.14
C ILE A 129 15.87 15.31 -2.02
N LEU A 130 14.62 15.77 -2.07
CA LEU A 130 14.06 16.67 -1.06
C LEU A 130 13.99 15.99 0.32
N GLY A 131 13.60 14.72 0.36
CA GLY A 131 13.53 13.92 1.59
C GLY A 131 14.89 13.73 2.25
N LEU A 132 15.94 13.44 1.46
CA LEU A 132 17.30 13.30 1.97
C LEU A 132 17.86 14.63 2.50
N ILE A 133 17.69 15.73 1.75
CA ILE A 133 18.13 17.06 2.20
C ILE A 133 17.45 17.42 3.52
N ASN A 134 16.12 17.31 3.58
CA ASN A 134 15.35 17.63 4.78
C ASN A 134 15.75 16.73 5.97
N GLY A 135 15.87 15.42 5.75
CA GLY A 135 16.26 14.47 6.79
C GLY A 135 17.68 14.72 7.33
N ILE A 136 18.65 15.03 6.47
CA ILE A 136 20.02 15.34 6.90
C ILE A 136 20.06 16.67 7.67
N CYS A 137 19.42 17.72 7.16
CA CYS A 137 19.37 19.02 7.82
C CYS A 137 18.73 18.91 9.22
N THR A 138 17.57 18.26 9.33
CA THR A 138 16.88 18.07 10.62
C THR A 138 17.69 17.22 11.58
N MET A 139 18.33 16.15 11.11
CA MET A 139 19.21 15.32 11.95
C MET A 139 20.39 16.12 12.50
N ILE A 140 21.04 16.96 11.68
CA ILE A 140 22.11 17.86 12.13
C ILE A 140 21.58 18.83 13.19
N THR A 141 20.41 19.43 12.97
CA THR A 141 19.78 20.36 13.93
C THR A 141 19.52 19.70 15.27
N PHE A 142 18.83 18.55 15.29
CA PHE A 142 18.42 17.88 16.53
C PHE A 142 19.53 17.08 17.22
N LYS A 143 20.69 16.90 16.58
CA LYS A 143 21.90 16.35 17.21
C LYS A 143 22.48 17.29 18.27
N ASN A 144 22.12 18.58 18.27
CA ASN A 144 22.59 19.56 19.23
C ASN A 144 22.20 19.16 20.68
N LYS A 145 23.19 19.16 21.59
CA LYS A 145 23.02 18.75 22.99
C LYS A 145 21.94 19.55 23.72
N LYS A 146 21.81 20.86 23.43
CA LYS A 146 20.82 21.76 24.07
C LYS A 146 19.38 21.33 23.78
N LEU A 147 19.09 20.90 22.56
CA LEU A 147 17.74 20.48 22.16
C LEU A 147 17.35 19.14 22.78
N ARG A 148 18.34 18.30 23.12
CA ARG A 148 18.17 16.95 23.69
C ARG A 148 18.10 16.92 25.23
N GLU A 149 17.97 18.08 25.86
CA GLU A 149 17.73 18.18 27.30
C GLU A 149 16.32 17.75 27.69
N ILE A 150 15.37 17.86 26.75
CA ILE A 150 13.95 17.52 26.91
C ILE A 150 13.65 16.30 26.03
N GLY A 151 12.72 15.45 26.46
CA GLY A 151 12.25 14.28 25.70
C GLY A 151 11.83 14.61 24.27
N CYS A 152 11.25 15.78 24.06
CA CYS A 152 10.77 16.24 22.74
C CYS A 152 11.92 16.29 21.72
N GLY A 153 13.13 16.67 22.14
CA GLY A 153 14.29 16.67 21.25
C GLY A 153 14.80 15.28 20.92
N LEU A 154 14.60 14.29 21.81
CA LEU A 154 14.90 12.88 21.50
C LEU A 154 13.91 12.32 20.48
N TYR A 155 12.62 12.59 20.64
CA TYR A 155 11.60 12.16 19.67
C TYR A 155 11.83 12.80 18.29
N LEU A 156 12.17 14.09 18.23
CA LEU A 156 12.49 14.78 16.97
C LEU A 156 13.73 14.20 16.29
N LEU A 157 14.79 13.88 17.06
CA LEU A 157 15.95 13.21 16.51
C LEU A 157 15.60 11.82 15.98
N CYS A 158 14.82 11.04 16.72
CA CYS A 158 14.35 9.73 16.27
C CYS A 158 13.51 9.84 14.99
N SER A 159 12.59 10.80 14.92
CA SER A 159 11.78 11.07 13.73
C SER A 159 12.64 11.48 12.51
N SER A 160 13.69 12.28 12.71
CA SER A 160 14.63 12.61 11.60
C SER A 160 15.37 11.38 11.07
N VAL A 161 15.70 10.42 11.94
CA VAL A 161 16.33 9.15 11.53
C VAL A 161 15.32 8.24 10.82
N THR A 162 14.09 8.11 11.34
CA THR A 162 13.06 7.27 10.73
C THR A 162 12.63 7.82 9.36
N THR A 163 12.47 9.13 9.21
CA THR A 163 12.13 9.76 7.92
C THR A 163 13.23 9.56 6.87
N LEU A 164 14.51 9.62 7.25
CA LEU A 164 15.62 9.25 6.36
C LEU A 164 15.54 7.78 5.92
N ILE A 165 15.33 6.86 6.87
CA ILE A 165 15.20 5.43 6.57
C ILE A 165 14.01 5.18 5.63
N ILE A 166 12.85 5.79 5.90
CA ILE A 166 11.65 5.67 5.06
C ILE A 166 11.94 6.16 3.63
N THR A 167 12.60 7.32 3.49
CA THR A 167 12.94 7.89 2.17
C THR A 167 13.82 6.93 1.37
N VAL A 168 14.85 6.35 2.01
CA VAL A 168 15.76 5.39 1.36
C VAL A 168 15.03 4.10 1.01
N LEU A 169 14.26 3.51 1.93
CA LEU A 169 13.51 2.27 1.70
C LEU A 169 12.47 2.44 0.59
N PHE A 170 11.77 3.58 0.55
CA PHE A 170 10.77 3.89 -0.47
C PHE A 170 11.43 4.03 -1.84
N GLY A 171 12.57 4.71 -1.93
CA GLY A 171 13.35 4.80 -3.15
C GLY A 171 13.82 3.43 -3.64
N LEU A 172 14.41 2.62 -2.76
CA LEU A 172 14.83 1.26 -3.08
C LEU A 172 13.65 0.41 -3.59
N LYS A 173 12.50 0.45 -2.89
CA LYS A 173 11.29 -0.25 -3.32
C LYS A 173 10.85 0.17 -4.71
N PHE A 174 10.81 1.47 -4.99
CA PHE A 174 10.40 2.00 -6.29
C PHE A 174 11.31 1.51 -7.43
N TRP A 175 12.63 1.60 -7.24
CA TRP A 175 13.58 1.15 -8.26
C TRP A 175 13.55 -0.36 -8.48
N ILE A 176 13.47 -1.16 -7.41
CA ILE A 176 13.33 -2.62 -7.50
C ILE A 176 12.03 -2.99 -8.23
N PHE A 177 10.93 -2.30 -7.92
CA PHE A 177 9.65 -2.51 -8.58
C PHE A 177 9.74 -2.26 -10.09
N ILE A 178 10.31 -1.13 -10.52
CA ILE A 178 10.51 -0.84 -11.95
C ILE A 178 11.38 -1.92 -12.62
N CYS A 179 12.49 -2.30 -11.99
CA CYS A 179 13.39 -3.34 -12.52
C CYS A 179 12.73 -4.74 -12.58
N ALA A 180 11.86 -5.06 -11.63
CA ALA A 180 11.10 -6.31 -11.63
C ALA A 180 10.08 -6.33 -12.77
N GLN A 181 9.34 -5.24 -12.98
CA GLN A 181 8.31 -5.15 -14.02
C GLN A 181 8.89 -5.06 -15.44
N THR A 182 10.08 -4.51 -15.63
CA THR A 182 10.78 -4.50 -16.93
C THR A 182 11.57 -5.79 -17.22
N SER A 183 11.36 -6.84 -16.41
CA SER A 183 12.08 -8.11 -16.52
C SER A 183 13.60 -8.02 -16.43
N LEU A 184 14.14 -6.92 -15.87
CA LEU A 184 15.58 -6.74 -15.66
C LEU A 184 16.09 -7.57 -14.48
N ILE A 185 15.24 -7.77 -13.47
CA ILE A 185 15.50 -8.67 -12.33
C ILE A 185 14.51 -9.84 -12.39
N THR A 186 15.02 -11.05 -12.58
CA THR A 186 14.21 -12.28 -12.69
C THR A 186 14.42 -13.25 -11.52
N ASN A 187 15.36 -12.96 -10.61
CA ASN A 187 15.65 -13.84 -9.48
C ASN A 187 14.48 -13.85 -8.49
N ARG A 188 13.74 -14.97 -8.47
CA ARG A 188 12.54 -15.15 -7.64
C ARG A 188 12.81 -15.02 -6.14
N LEU A 189 13.93 -15.56 -5.66
CA LEU A 189 14.29 -15.51 -4.24
C LEU A 189 14.59 -14.07 -3.80
N PHE A 190 15.30 -13.32 -4.64
CA PHE A 190 15.53 -11.89 -4.39
C PHE A 190 14.21 -11.11 -4.35
N LEU A 191 13.34 -11.29 -5.36
CA LEU A 191 12.05 -10.60 -5.41
C LEU A 191 11.16 -10.95 -4.22
N GLN A 192 11.20 -12.19 -3.73
CA GLN A 192 10.42 -12.63 -2.58
C GLN A 192 10.91 -11.99 -1.28
N ILE A 193 12.23 -11.96 -1.06
CA ILE A 193 12.83 -11.31 0.11
C ILE A 193 12.51 -9.82 0.12
N GLN A 194 12.65 -9.13 -1.02
CA GLN A 194 12.35 -7.71 -1.12
C GLN A 194 10.86 -7.42 -0.91
N CYS A 195 9.98 -8.24 -1.51
CA CYS A 195 8.54 -8.16 -1.36
C CYS A 195 8.11 -8.23 0.12
N ILE A 196 8.65 -9.19 0.87
CA ILE A 196 8.34 -9.37 2.29
C ILE A 196 8.96 -8.25 3.14
N SER A 197 10.25 -7.96 2.92
CA SER A 197 11.04 -7.10 3.81
C SER A 197 10.75 -5.60 3.64
N LEU A 198 10.78 -5.08 2.41
CA LEU A 198 10.70 -3.63 2.19
C LEU A 198 9.35 -3.06 2.59
N ASP A 199 8.27 -3.72 2.21
CA ASP A 199 6.92 -3.29 2.56
C ASP A 199 6.67 -3.32 4.07
N TYR A 200 7.08 -4.40 4.72
CA TYR A 200 6.94 -4.55 6.17
C TYR A 200 7.74 -3.46 6.91
N LEU A 201 9.01 -3.26 6.56
CA LEU A 201 9.85 -2.23 7.16
C LEU A 201 9.27 -0.83 6.91
N LEU A 202 8.86 -0.52 5.68
CA LEU A 202 8.22 0.76 5.35
C LEU A 202 6.98 1.01 6.20
N ARG A 203 6.10 0.02 6.33
CA ARG A 203 4.89 0.13 7.15
C ARG A 203 5.23 0.40 8.62
N VAL A 204 6.14 -0.38 9.20
CA VAL A 204 6.56 -0.22 10.60
C VAL A 204 7.14 1.17 10.84
N PHE A 205 8.07 1.63 10.00
CA PHE A 205 8.69 2.93 10.18
C PHE A 205 7.71 4.10 9.98
N LEU A 206 6.78 4.01 9.02
CA LEU A 206 5.75 5.04 8.81
C LEU A 206 4.86 5.20 10.05
N HIS A 207 4.44 4.10 10.68
CA HIS A 207 3.64 4.17 11.90
C HIS A 207 4.45 4.64 13.10
N ILE A 208 5.71 4.21 13.23
CA ILE A 208 6.61 4.75 14.27
C ILE A 208 6.71 6.28 14.15
N ASP A 209 6.90 6.81 12.93
CA ASP A 209 6.98 8.25 12.72
C ASP A 209 5.68 8.98 13.12
N GLN A 210 4.51 8.42 12.78
CA GLN A 210 3.21 8.95 13.20
C GLN A 210 3.07 9.00 14.74
N TRP A 211 3.47 7.93 15.43
CA TRP A 211 3.45 7.90 16.89
C TRP A 211 4.47 8.85 17.52
N LEU A 212 5.66 8.98 16.95
CA LEU A 212 6.66 9.95 17.41
C LEU A 212 6.10 11.37 17.31
N ASN A 213 5.41 11.71 16.22
CA ASN A 213 4.73 13.00 16.06
C ASN A 213 3.65 13.22 17.13
N ALA A 214 2.83 12.19 17.41
CA ALA A 214 1.85 12.25 18.49
C ALA A 214 2.51 12.43 19.87
N CYS A 215 3.61 11.74 20.15
CA CYS A 215 4.38 11.91 21.39
C CYS A 215 4.98 13.32 21.52
N ILE A 216 5.49 13.89 20.42
CA ILE A 216 5.98 15.26 20.37
C ILE A 216 4.86 16.25 20.72
N ALA A 217 3.68 16.08 20.13
CA ALA A 217 2.53 16.95 20.38
C ALA A 217 2.06 16.85 21.84
N CYS A 218 1.92 15.62 22.35
CA CYS A 218 1.61 15.36 23.76
C CYS A 218 2.59 16.04 24.71
N GLU A 219 3.90 15.85 24.48
CA GLU A 219 4.91 16.39 25.37
C GLU A 219 4.93 17.93 25.35
N ARG A 220 4.72 18.54 24.17
CA ARG A 220 4.54 19.99 24.04
C ARG A 220 3.31 20.48 24.81
N GLY A 221 2.18 19.77 24.71
CA GLY A 221 0.97 20.07 25.47
C GLY A 221 1.20 20.00 26.99
N ILE A 222 1.84 18.93 27.46
CA ILE A 222 2.16 18.74 28.89
C ILE A 222 3.12 19.82 29.39
N ASN A 223 4.13 20.20 28.60
CA ASN A 223 5.08 21.25 28.96
C ASN A 223 4.36 22.60 29.17
N ILE A 224 3.39 22.94 28.31
CA ILE A 224 2.58 24.16 28.45
C ILE A 224 1.67 24.08 29.68
N ILE A 225 1.05 22.94 29.95
CA ILE A 225 0.15 22.77 31.10
C ILE A 225 0.93 22.83 32.43
N LYS A 226 2.07 22.15 32.53
CA LYS A 226 2.84 22.05 33.78
C LYS A 226 3.75 23.25 34.03
N GLY A 227 4.14 23.99 33.00
CA GLY A 227 4.99 25.17 33.10
C GLY A 227 6.23 24.91 33.96
N VAL A 228 6.33 25.63 35.08
CA VAL A 228 7.47 25.58 36.01
C VAL A 228 7.65 24.21 36.68
N HIS A 229 6.58 23.42 36.82
CA HIS A 229 6.63 22.08 37.42
C HIS A 229 7.09 20.98 36.43
N PHE A 230 7.45 21.33 35.19
CA PHE A 230 7.90 20.37 34.20
C PHE A 230 9.33 19.86 34.48
N SER A 231 9.45 18.57 34.81
CA SER A 231 10.76 17.94 35.07
C SER A 231 11.40 17.40 33.79
N ARG A 232 12.45 18.08 33.32
CA ARG A 232 13.23 17.69 32.13
C ARG A 232 13.84 16.28 32.23
N LYS A 233 14.37 15.92 33.41
CA LYS A 233 15.02 14.60 33.64
C LYS A 233 14.01 13.45 33.52
N LYS A 234 12.81 13.61 34.11
CA LYS A 234 11.73 12.61 34.01
C LYS A 234 11.22 12.50 32.58
N SER A 235 11.04 13.62 31.87
CA SER A 235 10.60 13.61 30.46
C SER A 235 11.63 12.88 29.56
N LYS A 236 12.92 13.12 29.76
CA LYS A 236 13.99 12.43 29.00
C LYS A 236 13.99 10.91 29.22
N GLN A 237 13.79 10.45 30.46
CA GLN A 237 13.69 9.03 30.78
C GLN A 237 12.44 8.40 30.16
N ALA A 238 11.29 9.07 30.30
CA ALA A 238 10.04 8.64 29.68
C ALA A 238 10.15 8.55 28.16
N ALA A 239 10.83 9.51 27.52
CA ALA A 239 11.03 9.49 26.07
C ALA A 239 11.87 8.31 25.60
N LYS A 240 12.96 7.97 26.31
CA LYS A 240 13.77 6.79 25.98
C LYS A 240 12.97 5.50 26.07
N LEU A 241 12.21 5.33 27.16
CA LEU A 241 11.37 4.15 27.36
C LEU A 241 10.24 4.10 26.32
N GLY A 242 9.58 5.23 26.07
CA GLY A 242 8.50 5.37 25.11
C GLY A 242 8.94 4.99 23.69
N MET A 243 10.10 5.47 23.22
CA MET A 243 10.62 5.09 21.89
C MET A 243 10.84 3.57 21.75
N ILE A 244 11.40 2.92 22.78
CA ILE A 244 11.65 1.47 22.75
C ILE A 244 10.31 0.71 22.73
N LEU A 245 9.36 1.10 23.58
CA LEU A 245 8.04 0.46 23.63
C LEU A 245 7.27 0.67 22.32
N LEU A 246 7.35 1.86 21.71
CA LEU A 246 6.73 2.15 20.42
C LEU A 246 7.31 1.29 19.30
N LEU A 247 8.63 1.10 19.27
CA LEU A 247 9.28 0.23 18.29
C LEU A 247 8.78 -1.21 18.43
N ILE A 248 8.79 -1.75 19.65
CA ILE A 248 8.34 -3.14 19.92
C ILE A 248 6.86 -3.29 19.57
N PHE A 249 6.01 -2.35 19.98
CA PHE A 249 4.58 -2.38 19.71
C PHE A 249 4.27 -2.40 18.20
N ASN A 250 4.92 -1.54 17.41
CA ASN A 250 4.71 -1.48 15.96
C ASN A 250 5.25 -2.72 15.23
N VAL A 251 6.38 -3.28 15.68
CA VAL A 251 6.90 -4.54 15.12
C VAL A 251 5.93 -5.69 15.38
N LEU A 252 5.42 -5.82 16.61
CA LEU A 252 4.52 -6.93 16.97
C LEU A 252 3.16 -6.83 16.28
N ILE A 253 2.58 -5.63 16.18
CA ILE A 253 1.23 -5.48 15.62
C ILE A 253 1.17 -5.81 14.12
N PHE A 254 2.25 -5.52 13.40
CA PHE A 254 2.36 -5.77 11.95
C PHE A 254 3.06 -7.08 11.60
N ILE A 255 3.44 -7.93 12.57
CA ILE A 255 4.15 -9.18 12.31
C ILE A 255 3.39 -10.16 11.40
N HIS A 256 2.06 -10.03 11.32
CA HIS A 256 1.24 -10.84 10.45
C HIS A 256 1.46 -10.53 8.96
N GLU A 257 1.78 -9.28 8.58
CA GLU A 257 2.01 -8.91 7.17
C GLU A 257 3.04 -9.78 6.45
N PRO A 258 4.30 -9.92 6.95
CA PRO A 258 5.32 -10.66 6.24
C PRO A 258 5.00 -12.15 6.07
N ILE A 259 4.13 -12.71 6.92
CA ILE A 259 3.74 -14.13 6.88
C ILE A 259 2.78 -14.42 5.73
N TYR A 260 1.85 -13.49 5.46
CA TYR A 260 0.80 -13.67 4.45
C TYR A 260 1.14 -13.03 3.10
N ARG A 261 2.32 -12.40 3.00
CA ARG A 261 2.79 -11.76 1.79
C ARG A 261 3.56 -12.75 0.91
N HIS A 262 3.21 -12.81 -0.36
CA HIS A 262 3.83 -13.73 -1.31
C HIS A 262 3.83 -13.17 -2.74
N LEU A 263 4.59 -13.85 -3.62
CA LEU A 263 4.66 -13.52 -5.03
C LEU A 263 3.62 -14.31 -5.83
N ILE A 264 2.95 -13.63 -6.76
CA ILE A 264 2.09 -14.25 -7.76
C ILE A 264 2.63 -13.94 -9.16
N ASP A 265 2.81 -14.99 -9.95
CA ASP A 265 3.15 -14.87 -11.36
C ASP A 265 1.87 -14.75 -12.19
N GLU A 266 1.82 -13.74 -13.05
CA GLU A 266 0.81 -13.56 -14.08
C GLU A 266 1.46 -13.89 -15.43
N PHE A 267 1.10 -15.06 -15.97
CA PHE A 267 1.56 -15.53 -17.27
C PHE A 267 0.49 -15.21 -18.31
N ASP A 268 0.86 -14.38 -19.29
CA ASP A 268 0.16 -14.24 -20.55
C ASP A 268 1.07 -14.68 -21.70
N GLU A 269 0.50 -15.04 -22.85
CA GLU A 269 1.27 -15.47 -24.03
C GLU A 269 2.27 -14.41 -24.51
N GLU A 270 2.05 -13.14 -24.16
CA GLU A 270 2.88 -12.00 -24.56
C GLU A 270 3.59 -11.30 -23.37
N THR A 271 3.18 -11.55 -22.12
CA THR A 271 3.74 -10.81 -20.96
C THR A 271 3.88 -11.69 -19.71
N LYS A 272 5.04 -11.61 -19.06
CA LYS A 272 5.32 -12.22 -17.76
C LYS A 272 5.42 -11.12 -16.72
N ARG A 273 4.48 -11.09 -15.76
CA ARG A 273 4.47 -10.12 -14.65
C ARG A 273 4.54 -10.85 -13.32
N ILE A 274 5.25 -10.25 -12.36
CA ILE A 274 5.38 -10.77 -11.00
C ILE A 274 4.80 -9.72 -10.06
N TRP A 275 3.85 -10.14 -9.22
CA TRP A 275 3.15 -9.28 -8.27
C TRP A 275 3.51 -9.66 -6.85
N CYS A 276 3.73 -8.65 -6.00
CA CYS A 276 3.86 -8.82 -4.56
C CYS A 276 2.51 -8.49 -3.92
N ILE A 277 1.77 -9.51 -3.47
CA ILE A 277 0.45 -9.32 -2.88
C ILE A 277 0.38 -9.88 -1.46
N VAL A 278 -0.63 -9.43 -0.73
CA VAL A 278 -0.97 -9.93 0.60
C VAL A 278 -2.35 -10.55 0.52
N THR A 279 -2.46 -11.80 0.96
CA THR A 279 -3.74 -12.53 0.92
C THR A 279 -4.09 -12.95 2.33
N TYR A 280 -5.13 -12.34 2.88
CA TYR A 280 -5.60 -12.60 4.24
C TYR A 280 -6.82 -13.53 4.23
N SER A 281 -6.96 -14.33 5.29
CA SER A 281 -8.26 -14.93 5.61
C SER A 281 -9.24 -13.83 6.06
N SER A 282 -10.56 -14.08 5.94
CA SER A 282 -11.60 -13.10 6.29
C SER A 282 -11.41 -12.49 7.68
N ASN A 283 -11.15 -13.32 8.69
CA ASN A 283 -10.92 -12.87 10.07
C ASN A 283 -9.68 -11.95 10.19
N LEU A 284 -8.60 -12.29 9.48
CA LEU A 284 -7.35 -11.53 9.52
C LEU A 284 -7.48 -10.22 8.74
N GLN A 285 -8.30 -10.18 7.69
CA GLN A 285 -8.62 -8.95 6.98
C GLN A 285 -9.36 -7.96 7.88
N THR A 286 -10.34 -8.41 8.66
CA THR A 286 -11.04 -7.58 9.65
C THR A 286 -10.06 -7.05 10.70
N TYR A 287 -9.18 -7.90 11.22
CA TYR A 287 -8.14 -7.51 12.18
C TYR A 287 -7.19 -6.43 11.59
N ASN A 288 -6.67 -6.64 10.38
CA ASN A 288 -5.79 -5.68 9.71
C ASN A 288 -6.49 -4.33 9.47
N THR A 289 -7.78 -4.34 9.10
CA THR A 289 -8.57 -3.10 8.97
C THR A 289 -8.72 -2.38 10.30
N ILE A 290 -9.13 -3.08 11.37
CA ILE A 290 -9.29 -2.48 12.71
C ILE A 290 -7.98 -1.86 13.19
N ILE A 291 -6.87 -2.56 13.01
CA ILE A 291 -5.55 -2.05 13.39
C ILE A 291 -5.17 -0.84 12.55
N GLY A 292 -5.32 -0.91 11.23
CA GLY A 292 -5.03 0.22 10.36
C GLY A 292 -5.81 1.46 10.76
N THR A 293 -7.10 1.30 11.07
CA THR A 293 -7.97 2.36 11.59
C THR A 293 -7.44 2.90 12.92
N PHE A 294 -7.17 2.03 13.90
CA PHE A 294 -6.65 2.45 15.21
C PHE A 294 -5.33 3.23 15.10
N GLN A 295 -4.39 2.68 14.34
CA GLN A 295 -3.05 3.24 14.15
C GLN A 295 -3.06 4.59 13.44
N PHE A 296 -4.09 4.86 12.63
CA PHE A 296 -4.28 6.16 12.00
C PHE A 296 -5.03 7.14 12.92
N PHE A 297 -6.19 6.75 13.45
CA PHE A 297 -7.07 7.66 14.17
C PHE A 297 -6.51 8.08 15.54
N VAL A 298 -5.84 7.20 16.27
CA VAL A 298 -5.36 7.53 17.63
C VAL A 298 -4.26 8.60 17.60
N PRO A 299 -3.17 8.46 16.80
CA PRO A 299 -2.19 9.52 16.66
C PRO A 299 -2.79 10.83 16.14
N PHE A 300 -3.75 10.75 15.22
CA PHE A 300 -4.46 11.92 14.69
C PHE A 300 -5.21 12.68 15.80
N LEU A 301 -6.02 11.98 16.61
CA LEU A 301 -6.77 12.60 17.71
C LEU A 301 -5.83 13.21 18.75
N ILE A 302 -4.74 12.53 19.08
CA ILE A 302 -3.72 13.05 20.00
C ILE A 302 -3.13 14.37 19.49
N ASN A 303 -2.74 14.42 18.21
CA ASN A 303 -2.20 15.63 17.60
C ASN A 303 -3.23 16.76 17.60
N LEU A 304 -4.49 16.47 17.24
CA LEU A 304 -5.58 17.44 17.21
C LEU A 304 -5.83 18.05 18.60
N VAL A 305 -6.01 17.20 19.62
CA VAL A 305 -6.24 17.64 21.01
C VAL A 305 -5.06 18.44 21.54
N SER A 306 -3.82 17.99 21.27
CA SER A 306 -2.61 18.70 21.69
C SER A 306 -2.49 20.08 21.04
N ALA A 307 -2.85 20.20 19.76
CA ALA A 307 -2.87 21.47 19.05
C ALA A 307 -3.93 22.43 19.61
N LEU A 308 -5.14 21.94 19.88
CA LEU A 308 -6.21 22.73 20.51
C LEU A 308 -5.78 23.27 21.87
N ILE A 309 -5.22 22.41 22.73
CA ILE A 309 -4.69 22.81 24.05
C ILE A 309 -3.64 23.93 23.91
N LEU A 310 -2.71 23.78 22.96
CA LEU A 310 -1.65 24.75 22.73
C LEU A 310 -2.20 26.12 22.30
N ILE A 311 -3.15 26.14 21.36
CA ILE A 311 -3.78 27.36 20.87
C ILE A 311 -4.59 28.04 21.98
N THR A 312 -5.45 27.30 22.69
CA THR A 312 -6.29 27.86 23.75
C THR A 312 -5.45 28.44 24.88
N LYS A 313 -4.43 27.71 25.37
CA LYS A 313 -3.56 28.22 26.44
C LYS A 313 -2.75 29.44 26.01
N LYS A 314 -2.26 29.48 24.78
CA LYS A 314 -1.54 30.65 24.25
C LYS A 314 -2.46 31.88 24.16
N SER A 315 -3.68 31.70 23.67
CA SER A 315 -4.66 32.79 23.57
C SER A 315 -5.06 33.35 24.94
N LEU A 316 -5.28 32.49 25.93
CA LEU A 316 -5.59 32.88 27.31
C LEU A 316 -4.42 33.66 27.95
N ASN A 317 -3.19 33.21 27.75
CA ASN A 317 -2.02 33.94 28.26
C ASN A 317 -1.89 35.32 27.62
N GLN A 318 -2.13 35.45 26.30
CA GLN A 318 -2.11 36.75 25.64
C GLN A 318 -3.21 37.69 26.16
N ALA A 319 -4.42 37.18 26.37
CA ALA A 319 -5.53 37.95 26.93
C ALA A 319 -5.26 38.42 28.37
N ASN A 320 -4.58 37.61 29.18
CA ASN A 320 -4.21 37.96 30.56
C ASN A 320 -3.04 38.96 30.64
N ILE A 321 -2.17 39.02 29.62
CA ILE A 321 -1.07 40.01 29.55
C ILE A 321 -1.57 41.38 29.09
N GLN A 322 -2.70 41.42 28.37
CA GLN A 322 -3.34 42.66 27.89
C GLN A 322 -4.32 43.29 28.89
N LYS A 323 -4.60 42.62 30.01
CA LYS A 323 -5.37 43.16 31.15
C LYS A 323 -4.42 43.67 32.22
#